data_AF-A0A2E3RDH9-F1
#
_entry.id   AF-A0A2E3RDH9-F1
#
_cell.length_a   1.000
_cell.length_b   1.000
_cell.length_c   1.000
_cell.angle_alpha   90.00
_cell.angle_beta   90.00
_cell.angle_gamma   90.00
#
_symmetry.space_group_name_H-M   'P 1'
#
loop_
_entity.id
_entity.type
_entity.pdbx_description
1 polymer ?
#
loop_
_entity_poly.entity_id
_entity_poly.type
_entity_poly.pdbx_seq_one_letter_code
_entity_poly.pdbx_strand_id
1 'polypeptide(L)'
;MLILCKRDLLFLTAFLGLCCLADPLRADEEKTDVAGSLDAATDVSQGSPIELVERLRELNRETPKGDTREEMFQNYRQTQQETLQIAQQLYNKTLAANDAKELNFAAIALQAKFRATMILGRLQENPPAADPFLRLADEGEALYKATQGDGDFQAAGMSVQIVVETLKAATLLQAPDAEAKLNNFLKQVSQDSRPQVAAFAKQQLLQSRLQLTPSSDAAAVDRVVGILEKEYSDRPVEAQDVQVIMEVLSQVEQLGQTPAAIRLSNFFVDKFAKSDNQQIKQFASMLAGTARRLELPGKDLELSGTFLDGTPLDWASYRGKVVLVDFWATWCGPCRAEFPNVIANYEKYHDKGFDVIGINLDDEKSTVEAFLDKEKLPWKTVFSDQPGETGFNNPLARRYGISGIPTVILVDRAGKVISLNARGPELGRLLAEQFGGQRGGGS
;
A
#
# COMPACT_ATOMS: atom_id res chain seq x y z
N MET A 1 9.89 -24.98 3.55
CA MET A 1 9.33 -24.83 2.19
C MET A 1 7.92 -24.26 2.35
N LEU A 2 7.82 -22.95 2.50
CA LEU A 2 6.57 -22.19 2.50
C LEU A 2 6.90 -20.92 1.70
N ILE A 3 6.61 -20.99 0.41
CA ILE A 3 6.72 -19.87 -0.51
C ILE A 3 5.46 -19.03 -0.27
N LEU A 4 5.51 -18.13 0.71
CA LEU A 4 4.56 -17.01 0.76
C LEU A 4 5.05 -16.00 -0.29
N CYS A 5 4.17 -15.67 -1.23
CA CYS A 5 4.47 -14.80 -2.35
C CYS A 5 4.82 -13.40 -1.83
N LYS A 6 5.89 -12.76 -2.33
CA LYS A 6 6.31 -11.39 -1.97
C LYS A 6 5.18 -10.34 -2.10
N ARG A 7 4.09 -10.65 -2.81
CA ARG A 7 2.89 -9.84 -2.96
C ARG A 7 2.14 -9.63 -1.63
N ASP A 8 2.23 -10.58 -0.71
CA ASP A 8 1.50 -10.55 0.56
C ASP A 8 2.18 -9.66 1.62
N LEU A 9 3.50 -9.44 1.50
CA LEU A 9 4.28 -8.72 2.52
C LEU A 9 4.23 -7.19 2.36
N LEU A 10 4.09 -6.68 1.12
CA LEU A 10 4.03 -5.24 0.82
C LEU A 10 2.63 -4.64 1.04
N PHE A 11 1.56 -5.44 0.91
CA PHE A 11 0.21 -5.03 1.28
C PHE A 11 0.01 -4.97 2.80
N LEU A 12 0.73 -5.82 3.56
CA LEU A 12 0.66 -5.88 5.02
C LEU A 12 1.23 -4.63 5.72
N THR A 13 2.18 -3.91 5.11
CA THR A 13 2.75 -2.66 5.65
C THR A 13 1.83 -1.46 5.44
N ALA A 14 1.05 -1.42 4.34
CA ALA A 14 -0.01 -0.41 4.15
C ALA A 14 -1.14 -0.57 5.20
N PHE A 15 -1.42 -1.81 5.60
CA PHE A 15 -2.37 -2.15 6.66
C PHE A 15 -1.98 -1.57 8.04
N LEU A 16 -0.68 -1.50 8.36
CA LEU A 16 -0.20 -0.87 9.59
C LEU A 16 -0.36 0.66 9.57
N GLY A 17 -0.32 1.28 8.38
CA GLY A 17 -0.59 2.72 8.22
C GLY A 17 -2.05 3.10 8.52
N LEU A 18 -3.01 2.23 8.18
CA LEU A 18 -4.43 2.39 8.51
C LEU A 18 -4.73 2.20 10.00
N CYS A 19 -3.95 1.39 10.72
CA CYS A 19 -4.07 1.30 12.19
C CYS A 19 -3.63 2.57 12.92
N CYS A 20 -2.85 3.46 12.27
CA CYS A 20 -2.38 4.71 12.84
C CYS A 20 -3.25 5.92 12.48
N LEU A 21 -4.07 5.83 11.42
CA LEU A 21 -4.93 6.93 10.96
C LEU A 21 -6.31 6.79 11.61
N ALA A 22 -6.52 7.57 12.67
CA ALA A 22 -7.66 7.56 13.60
C ALA A 22 -7.68 6.36 14.54
N ASP A 23 -6.89 6.44 15.61
CA ASP A 23 -7.13 5.66 16.83
C ASP A 23 -8.15 6.43 17.71
N PRO A 24 -9.46 6.12 17.68
CA PRO A 24 -10.43 6.75 18.56
C PRO A 24 -10.18 6.43 20.04
N LEU A 25 -9.31 5.46 20.37
CA LEU A 25 -8.84 5.27 21.74
C LEU A 25 -7.84 6.34 22.19
N ARG A 26 -7.40 7.20 21.27
CA ARG A 26 -6.44 8.29 21.50
C ARG A 26 -7.06 9.69 21.38
N ALA A 27 -8.26 9.80 20.79
CA ALA A 27 -8.97 11.05 20.58
C ALA A 27 -10.06 11.26 21.64
N ASP A 28 -9.64 11.64 22.85
CA ASP A 28 -10.42 12.40 23.85
C ASP A 28 -9.51 12.65 25.07
N GLU A 29 -8.58 13.60 24.92
CA GLU A 29 -7.90 14.21 26.08
C GLU A 29 -8.79 15.34 26.63
N GLU A 30 -10.01 15.05 27.05
CA GLU A 30 -10.74 15.94 27.95
C GLU A 30 -10.69 15.33 29.36
N LYS A 31 -9.95 16.00 30.24
CA LYS A 31 -9.66 15.61 31.62
C LYS A 31 -10.94 15.20 32.37
N THR A 32 -11.18 13.91 32.48
CA THR A 32 -11.97 13.35 33.57
C THR A 32 -11.01 12.55 34.44
N ASP A 33 -10.58 13.20 35.51
CA ASP A 33 -9.77 12.63 36.57
C ASP A 33 -10.65 11.63 37.34
N VAL A 34 -10.66 10.37 36.88
CA VAL A 34 -11.18 9.24 37.65
C VAL A 34 -10.05 8.24 37.81
N ALA A 35 -8.99 8.67 38.50
CA ALA A 35 -7.94 7.80 38.98
C ALA A 35 -8.47 6.95 40.16
N GLY A 36 -9.08 5.82 39.83
CA GLY A 36 -9.21 4.68 40.73
C GLY A 36 -8.58 3.48 40.03
N SER A 37 -7.47 2.96 40.55
CA SER A 37 -6.92 1.70 40.05
C SER A 37 -7.96 0.60 40.24
N LEU A 38 -8.47 0.05 39.14
CA LEU A 38 -9.29 -1.15 39.19
C LEU A 38 -8.38 -2.32 39.60
N ASP A 39 -8.59 -2.82 40.82
CA ASP A 39 -7.93 -4.03 41.30
C ASP A 39 -8.22 -5.20 40.35
N ALA A 40 -7.18 -6.00 40.07
CA ALA A 40 -7.15 -7.13 39.12
C ALA A 40 -8.06 -8.33 39.49
N ALA A 41 -9.07 -8.14 40.33
CA ALA A 41 -9.98 -9.17 40.80
C ALA A 41 -11.47 -8.77 40.75
N THR A 42 -11.81 -7.63 40.13
CA THR A 42 -13.21 -7.34 39.80
C THR A 42 -13.58 -8.04 38.49
N ASP A 43 -14.72 -8.72 38.48
CA ASP A 43 -15.26 -9.38 37.30
C ASP A 43 -15.65 -8.32 36.25
N VAL A 44 -14.67 -7.87 35.47
CA VAL A 44 -14.82 -6.84 34.42
C VAL A 44 -15.83 -7.29 33.36
N SER A 45 -16.20 -8.58 33.34
CA SER A 45 -17.21 -9.13 32.42
C SER A 45 -18.64 -8.59 32.61
N GLN A 46 -18.90 -7.84 33.69
CA GLN A 46 -20.18 -7.18 33.98
C GLN A 46 -20.13 -5.64 33.93
N GLY A 47 -19.01 -5.06 33.45
CA GLY A 47 -18.82 -3.62 33.42
C GLY A 47 -19.81 -2.85 32.53
N SER A 48 -20.00 -1.58 32.84
CA SER A 48 -20.62 -0.61 31.96
C SER A 48 -19.84 -0.49 30.62
N PRO A 49 -20.44 0.03 29.54
CA PRO A 49 -19.75 0.18 28.26
C PRO A 49 -18.44 0.96 28.36
N ILE A 50 -18.39 1.98 29.22
CA ILE A 50 -17.20 2.80 29.46
C ILE A 50 -16.09 1.97 30.13
N GLU A 51 -16.42 1.21 31.17
CA GLU A 51 -15.45 0.34 31.86
C GLU A 51 -14.87 -0.73 30.93
N LEU A 52 -15.70 -1.30 30.06
CA LEU A 52 -15.25 -2.26 29.04
C LEU A 52 -14.33 -1.59 28.00
N VAL A 53 -14.60 -0.35 27.59
CA VAL A 53 -13.71 0.42 26.70
C VAL A 53 -12.37 0.69 27.37
N GLU A 54 -12.37 1.11 28.64
CA GLU A 54 -11.12 1.31 29.39
C GLU A 54 -10.31 0.02 29.50
N ARG A 55 -10.97 -1.12 29.77
CA ARG A 55 -10.28 -2.42 29.78
C ARG A 55 -9.65 -2.76 28.42
N LEU A 56 -10.33 -2.49 27.32
CA LEU A 56 -9.76 -2.65 25.98
C LEU A 56 -8.56 -1.72 25.74
N ARG A 57 -8.58 -0.49 26.26
CA ARG A 57 -7.45 0.44 26.21
C ARG A 57 -6.24 -0.07 26.98
N GLU A 58 -6.47 -0.62 28.17
CA GLU A 58 -5.42 -1.25 28.99
C GLU A 58 -4.78 -2.42 28.26
N LEU A 59 -5.60 -3.38 27.79
CA LEU A 59 -5.12 -4.55 27.05
C LEU A 59 -4.32 -4.18 25.80
N ASN A 60 -4.70 -3.09 25.11
CA ASN A 60 -3.96 -2.59 23.94
C ASN A 60 -2.60 -1.96 24.29
N ARG A 61 -2.39 -1.54 25.54
CA ARG A 61 -1.11 -1.01 26.04
C ARG A 61 -0.21 -2.10 26.63
N GLU A 62 -0.75 -3.27 26.92
CA GLU A 62 0.03 -4.37 27.49
C GLU A 62 1.08 -4.86 26.49
N THR A 63 2.34 -4.85 26.93
CA THR A 63 3.43 -5.47 26.19
C THR A 63 3.49 -6.97 26.51
N PRO A 64 3.78 -7.84 25.52
CA PRO A 64 4.00 -9.26 25.78
C PRO A 64 5.08 -9.46 26.84
N LYS A 65 4.75 -10.13 27.95
CA LYS A 65 5.68 -10.47 29.03
C LYS A 65 6.09 -11.93 28.93
N GLY A 66 7.28 -12.29 29.40
CA GLY A 66 7.75 -13.67 29.44
C GLY A 66 9.28 -13.73 29.47
N ASP A 67 9.84 -14.72 30.16
CA ASP A 67 11.29 -14.90 30.25
C ASP A 67 11.84 -15.56 28.97
N THR A 68 10.98 -16.26 28.24
CA THR A 68 11.29 -16.87 26.94
C THR A 68 10.40 -16.35 25.81
N ARG A 69 10.87 -16.52 24.57
CA ARG A 69 10.10 -16.17 23.36
C ARG A 69 8.77 -16.93 23.27
N GLU A 70 8.75 -18.19 23.71
CA GLU A 70 7.54 -19.00 23.70
C GLU A 70 6.52 -18.47 24.73
N GLU A 71 6.97 -18.17 25.95
CA GLU A 71 6.12 -17.56 26.98
C GLU A 71 5.56 -16.20 26.55
N MET A 72 6.38 -15.36 25.90
CA MET A 72 5.90 -14.09 25.34
C MET A 72 4.78 -14.31 24.31
N PHE A 73 4.92 -15.30 23.41
CA PHE A 73 3.86 -15.59 22.44
C PHE A 73 2.62 -16.19 23.08
N GLN A 74 2.75 -17.06 24.09
CA GLN A 74 1.61 -17.60 24.83
C GLN A 74 0.84 -16.50 25.56
N ASN A 75 1.55 -15.64 26.30
CA ASN A 75 0.94 -14.53 27.01
C ASN A 75 0.27 -13.55 26.04
N TYR A 76 0.91 -13.29 24.90
CA TYR A 76 0.30 -12.44 23.88
C TYR A 76 -0.97 -13.05 23.27
N ARG A 77 -0.97 -14.38 23.00
CA ARG A 77 -2.19 -15.09 22.58
C ARG A 77 -3.30 -14.94 23.61
N GLN A 78 -2.98 -15.08 24.90
CA GLN A 78 -3.95 -14.93 25.99
C GLN A 78 -4.54 -13.51 26.05
N THR A 79 -3.70 -12.46 25.98
CA THR A 79 -4.17 -11.06 25.93
C THR A 79 -5.13 -10.83 24.75
N GLN A 80 -4.85 -11.40 23.57
CA GLN A 80 -5.74 -11.24 22.43
C GLN A 80 -7.05 -12.04 22.57
N GLN A 81 -7.03 -13.20 23.23
CA GLN A 81 -8.24 -13.95 23.55
C GLN A 81 -9.13 -13.19 24.54
N GLU A 82 -8.53 -12.57 25.57
CA GLU A 82 -9.25 -11.70 26.50
C GLU A 82 -9.84 -10.47 25.77
N THR A 83 -9.04 -9.83 24.91
CA THR A 83 -9.50 -8.72 24.05
C THR A 83 -10.75 -9.11 23.25
N LEU A 84 -10.78 -10.31 22.64
CA LEU A 84 -11.96 -10.79 21.91
C LEU A 84 -13.18 -10.96 22.81
N GLN A 85 -13.00 -11.47 24.04
CA GLN A 85 -14.09 -11.68 24.99
C GLN A 85 -14.70 -10.36 25.46
N ILE A 86 -13.87 -9.43 25.91
CA ILE A 86 -14.30 -8.10 26.39
C ILE A 86 -14.97 -7.32 25.25
N ALA A 87 -14.37 -7.34 24.05
CA ALA A 87 -14.95 -6.65 22.91
C ALA A 87 -16.28 -7.28 22.47
N GLN A 88 -16.45 -8.61 22.51
CA GLN A 88 -17.74 -9.24 22.23
C GLN A 88 -18.82 -8.79 23.20
N GLN A 89 -18.49 -8.69 24.50
CA GLN A 89 -19.44 -8.24 25.52
C GLN A 89 -19.86 -6.79 25.27
N LEU A 90 -18.88 -5.90 25.02
CA LEU A 90 -19.14 -4.51 24.67
C LEU A 90 -20.08 -4.41 23.46
N TYR A 91 -19.74 -5.10 22.37
CA TYR A 91 -20.55 -5.13 21.14
C TYR A 91 -22.00 -5.57 21.40
N ASN A 92 -22.20 -6.68 22.10
CA ASN A 92 -23.53 -7.21 22.39
C ASN A 92 -24.37 -6.23 23.23
N LYS A 93 -23.72 -5.56 24.19
CA LYS A 93 -24.38 -4.64 25.12
C LYS A 93 -24.82 -3.35 24.43
N THR A 94 -24.01 -2.85 23.51
CA THR A 94 -24.18 -1.50 22.96
C THR A 94 -24.95 -1.50 21.64
N LEU A 95 -24.85 -2.57 20.83
CA LEU A 95 -25.65 -2.71 19.61
C LEU A 95 -27.17 -2.72 19.92
N ALA A 96 -27.57 -3.34 21.03
CA ALA A 96 -28.97 -3.47 21.43
C ALA A 96 -29.62 -2.15 21.86
N ALA A 97 -28.82 -1.12 22.20
CA ALA A 97 -29.33 0.13 22.75
C ALA A 97 -29.91 1.08 21.67
N ASN A 98 -29.51 0.91 20.40
CA ASN A 98 -29.98 1.70 19.25
C ASN A 98 -29.95 3.22 19.52
N ASP A 99 -28.85 3.69 20.11
CA ASP A 99 -28.52 5.08 20.38
C ASP A 99 -27.14 5.39 19.80
N ALA A 100 -26.95 6.57 19.20
CA ALA A 100 -25.71 6.93 18.50
C ALA A 100 -24.45 6.81 19.38
N LYS A 101 -24.51 7.17 20.67
CA LYS A 101 -23.36 7.05 21.56
C LYS A 101 -23.00 5.58 21.81
N GLU A 102 -24.01 4.73 21.96
CA GLU A 102 -23.83 3.29 22.16
C GLU A 102 -23.33 2.60 20.88
N LEU A 103 -23.80 3.01 19.70
CA LEU A 103 -23.32 2.50 18.42
C LEU A 103 -21.84 2.81 18.18
N ASN A 104 -21.32 3.94 18.68
CA ASN A 104 -19.89 4.21 18.68
C ASN A 104 -19.09 3.23 19.54
N PHE A 105 -19.61 2.84 20.71
CA PHE A 105 -18.99 1.78 21.50
C PHE A 105 -19.02 0.42 20.80
N ALA A 106 -20.09 0.10 20.06
CA ALA A 106 -20.14 -1.09 19.22
C ALA A 106 -19.06 -1.05 18.12
N ALA A 107 -18.82 0.12 17.52
CA ALA A 107 -17.78 0.30 16.52
C ALA A 107 -16.36 0.10 17.11
N ILE A 108 -16.10 0.64 18.31
CA ILE A 108 -14.84 0.43 19.05
C ILE A 108 -14.63 -1.06 19.34
N ALA A 109 -15.67 -1.75 19.78
CA ALA A 109 -15.62 -3.19 20.02
C ALA A 109 -15.23 -3.97 18.76
N LEU A 110 -15.85 -3.69 17.62
CA LEU A 110 -15.51 -4.37 16.36
C LEU A 110 -14.06 -4.09 15.93
N GLN A 111 -13.54 -2.88 16.11
CA GLN A 111 -12.14 -2.57 15.81
C GLN A 111 -11.17 -3.36 16.71
N ALA A 112 -11.49 -3.50 18.00
CA ALA A 112 -10.70 -4.33 18.91
C ALA A 112 -10.73 -5.81 18.47
N LYS A 113 -11.90 -6.32 18.10
CA LYS A 113 -12.04 -7.70 17.59
C LYS A 113 -11.27 -7.93 16.29
N PHE A 114 -11.31 -6.98 15.36
CA PHE A 114 -10.56 -7.06 14.11
C PHE A 114 -9.05 -7.20 14.37
N ARG A 115 -8.49 -6.31 15.20
CA ARG A 115 -7.08 -6.32 15.57
C ARG A 115 -6.68 -7.64 16.23
N ALA A 116 -7.43 -8.07 17.25
CA ALA A 116 -7.14 -9.31 17.96
C ALA A 116 -7.22 -10.54 17.04
N THR A 117 -8.20 -10.60 16.13
CA THR A 117 -8.34 -11.67 15.14
C THR A 117 -7.14 -11.73 14.19
N MET A 118 -6.69 -10.56 13.68
CA MET A 118 -5.52 -10.47 12.82
C MET A 118 -4.23 -10.93 13.52
N ILE A 119 -4.05 -10.53 14.79
CA ILE A 119 -2.88 -10.93 15.58
C ILE A 119 -2.91 -12.44 15.84
N LEU A 120 -4.04 -12.98 16.32
CA LEU A 120 -4.18 -14.41 16.59
C LEU A 120 -3.94 -15.25 15.34
N GLY A 121 -4.42 -14.81 14.18
CA GLY A 121 -4.16 -15.48 12.91
C GLY A 121 -2.67 -15.54 12.54
N ARG A 122 -1.86 -14.54 12.93
CA ARG A 122 -0.39 -14.54 12.72
C ARG A 122 0.36 -15.40 13.73
N LEU A 123 -0.21 -15.62 14.91
CA LEU A 123 0.39 -16.42 15.99
C LEU A 123 0.09 -17.93 15.85
N GLN A 124 -0.69 -18.34 14.86
CA GLN A 124 -0.97 -19.75 14.59
C GLN A 124 0.15 -20.38 13.75
N GLU A 125 0.52 -21.62 14.08
CA GLU A 125 1.47 -22.43 13.29
C GLU A 125 0.84 -22.99 11.99
N ASN A 126 -0.50 -22.97 11.92
CA ASN A 126 -1.30 -23.38 10.78
C ASN A 126 -1.93 -22.16 10.09
N PRO A 127 -2.29 -22.26 8.81
CA PRO A 127 -2.98 -21.17 8.12
C PRO A 127 -4.25 -20.78 8.90
N PRO A 128 -4.50 -19.47 9.09
CA PRO A 128 -5.62 -19.02 9.91
C PRO A 128 -6.95 -19.41 9.26
N ALA A 129 -7.91 -19.84 10.09
CA ALA A 129 -9.26 -20.12 9.64
C ALA A 129 -9.97 -18.84 9.18
N ALA A 130 -10.80 -18.95 8.14
CA ALA A 130 -11.59 -17.82 7.63
C ALA A 130 -12.80 -17.48 8.49
N ASP A 131 -13.36 -18.44 9.24
CA ASP A 131 -14.60 -18.27 10.00
C ASP A 131 -14.63 -17.09 10.98
N PRO A 132 -13.53 -16.75 11.71
CA PRO A 132 -13.49 -15.55 12.53
C PRO A 132 -13.69 -14.26 11.73
N PHE A 133 -13.12 -14.17 10.52
CA PHE A 133 -13.27 -13.00 9.65
C PHE A 133 -14.69 -12.88 9.09
N LEU A 134 -15.29 -14.00 8.68
CA LEU A 134 -16.67 -14.03 8.19
C LEU A 134 -17.66 -13.61 9.28
N ARG A 135 -17.50 -14.11 10.51
CA ARG A 135 -18.34 -13.71 11.65
C ARG A 135 -18.22 -12.21 11.94
N LEU A 136 -17.00 -11.68 11.89
CA LEU A 136 -16.76 -10.27 12.15
C LEU A 136 -17.35 -9.37 11.03
N ALA A 137 -17.36 -9.85 9.79
CA ALA A 137 -18.05 -9.19 8.68
C ALA A 137 -19.57 -9.15 8.92
N ASP A 138 -20.18 -10.26 9.33
CA ASP A 138 -21.62 -10.33 9.59
C ASP A 138 -22.02 -9.38 10.74
N GLU A 139 -21.20 -9.27 11.80
CA GLU A 139 -21.40 -8.31 12.89
C GLU A 139 -21.20 -6.85 12.47
N GLY A 140 -20.21 -6.58 11.62
CA GLY A 140 -20.01 -5.25 11.04
C GLY A 140 -21.20 -4.82 10.19
N GLU A 141 -21.79 -5.73 9.41
CA GLU A 141 -22.98 -5.46 8.62
C GLU A 141 -24.20 -5.19 9.51
N ALA A 142 -24.33 -5.92 10.62
CA ALA A 142 -25.38 -5.68 11.61
C ALA A 142 -25.27 -4.28 12.23
N LEU A 143 -24.05 -3.85 12.60
CA LEU A 143 -23.81 -2.50 13.10
C LEU A 143 -24.12 -1.43 12.02
N TYR A 144 -23.66 -1.64 10.79
CA TYR A 144 -23.94 -0.73 9.69
C TYR A 144 -25.46 -0.51 9.51
N LYS A 145 -26.26 -1.60 9.54
CA LYS A 145 -27.72 -1.52 9.47
C LYS A 145 -28.33 -0.73 10.63
N ALA A 146 -27.83 -0.92 11.85
CA ALA A 146 -28.28 -0.16 13.02
C ALA A 146 -28.01 1.35 12.87
N THR A 147 -26.96 1.75 12.14
CA THR A 147 -26.64 3.17 11.93
C THR A 147 -27.52 3.90 10.91
N GLN A 148 -28.40 3.20 10.16
CA GLN A 148 -29.14 3.82 9.05
C GLN A 148 -30.25 4.80 9.51
N GLY A 149 -30.65 4.78 10.79
CA GLY A 149 -31.70 5.66 11.33
C GLY A 149 -31.21 6.98 11.94
N ASP A 150 -30.00 7.01 12.50
CA ASP A 150 -29.61 8.05 13.47
C ASP A 150 -28.65 9.12 12.92
N GLY A 151 -28.25 9.01 11.65
CA GLY A 151 -27.30 9.96 11.05
C GLY A 151 -25.88 9.89 11.60
N ASP A 152 -25.57 8.91 12.46
CA ASP A 152 -24.22 8.67 12.96
C ASP A 152 -23.31 8.20 11.83
N PHE A 153 -22.60 9.16 11.24
CA PHE A 153 -21.65 8.92 10.17
C PHE A 153 -20.42 8.15 10.63
N GLN A 154 -19.98 8.35 11.88
CA GLN A 154 -18.73 7.79 12.37
C GLN A 154 -18.85 6.27 12.58
N ALA A 155 -19.87 5.83 13.32
CA ALA A 155 -20.12 4.41 13.52
C ALA A 155 -20.43 3.70 12.19
N ALA A 156 -21.11 4.37 11.26
CA ALA A 156 -21.39 3.85 9.93
C ALA A 156 -20.12 3.68 9.08
N GLY A 157 -19.26 4.70 9.04
CA GLY A 157 -17.98 4.62 8.32
C GLY A 157 -17.09 3.51 8.87
N MET A 158 -16.96 3.43 10.20
CA MET A 158 -16.16 2.40 10.88
C MET A 158 -16.70 0.98 10.61
N SER A 159 -18.02 0.78 10.70
CA SER A 159 -18.62 -0.54 10.42
C SER A 159 -18.39 -0.96 8.97
N VAL A 160 -18.63 -0.09 8.00
CA VAL A 160 -18.37 -0.38 6.57
C VAL A 160 -16.90 -0.73 6.35
N GLN A 161 -15.97 0.03 6.92
CA GLN A 161 -14.54 -0.25 6.82
C GLN A 161 -14.20 -1.64 7.38
N ILE A 162 -14.72 -2.01 8.55
CA ILE A 162 -14.46 -3.32 9.17
C ILE A 162 -15.01 -4.46 8.32
N VAL A 163 -16.23 -4.34 7.78
CA VAL A 163 -16.81 -5.35 6.88
C VAL A 163 -15.93 -5.53 5.64
N VAL A 164 -15.48 -4.42 5.04
CA VAL A 164 -14.62 -4.46 3.86
C VAL A 164 -13.30 -5.16 4.15
N GLU A 165 -12.60 -4.76 5.20
CA GLU A 165 -11.27 -5.31 5.52
C GLU A 165 -11.34 -6.78 5.97
N THR A 166 -12.40 -7.17 6.68
CA THR A 166 -12.62 -8.58 7.08
C THR A 166 -12.95 -9.47 5.89
N LEU A 167 -13.79 -9.03 4.96
CA LEU A 167 -14.11 -9.82 3.77
C LEU A 167 -12.94 -9.87 2.79
N LYS A 168 -12.11 -8.82 2.68
CA LYS A 168 -10.84 -8.88 1.94
C LYS A 168 -9.90 -9.93 2.55
N ALA A 169 -9.73 -9.92 3.88
CA ALA A 169 -8.91 -10.92 4.57
C ALA A 169 -9.45 -12.35 4.34
N ALA A 170 -10.77 -12.55 4.45
CA ALA A 170 -11.41 -13.84 4.18
C ALA A 170 -11.21 -14.28 2.72
N THR A 171 -11.26 -13.35 1.76
CA THR A 171 -10.98 -13.63 0.33
C THR A 171 -9.54 -14.11 0.12
N LEU A 172 -8.55 -13.48 0.78
CA LEU A 172 -7.16 -13.93 0.73
C LEU A 172 -6.97 -15.34 1.33
N LEU A 173 -7.79 -15.69 2.31
CA LEU A 173 -7.84 -17.04 2.90
C LEU A 173 -8.69 -18.03 2.07
N GLN A 174 -9.13 -17.63 0.88
CA GLN A 174 -9.94 -18.44 -0.03
C GLN A 174 -11.25 -18.95 0.61
N ALA A 175 -11.81 -18.14 1.51
CA ALA A 175 -13.09 -18.44 2.12
C ALA A 175 -14.20 -18.49 1.05
N PRO A 176 -15.05 -19.53 1.04
CA PRO A 176 -16.20 -19.58 0.13
C PRO A 176 -17.06 -18.32 0.27
N ASP A 177 -17.52 -17.80 -0.87
CA ASP A 177 -18.44 -16.66 -0.97
C ASP A 177 -17.98 -15.32 -0.38
N ALA A 178 -16.78 -15.22 0.21
CA ALA A 178 -16.30 -13.97 0.82
C ALA A 178 -16.22 -12.80 -0.17
N GLU A 179 -15.76 -13.08 -1.38
CA GLU A 179 -15.70 -12.11 -2.48
C GLU A 179 -17.11 -11.66 -2.91
N ALA A 180 -18.04 -12.62 -3.04
CA ALA A 180 -19.43 -12.34 -3.39
C ALA A 180 -20.11 -11.50 -2.31
N LYS A 181 -19.88 -11.83 -1.02
CA LYS A 181 -20.33 -11.04 0.13
C LYS A 181 -19.78 -9.62 0.07
N LEU A 182 -18.48 -9.44 -0.19
CA LEU A 182 -17.84 -8.12 -0.28
C LEU A 182 -18.49 -7.27 -1.37
N ASN A 183 -18.61 -7.82 -2.57
CA ASN A 183 -19.18 -7.12 -3.73
C ASN A 183 -20.65 -6.74 -3.49
N ASN A 184 -21.45 -7.63 -2.90
CA ASN A 184 -22.85 -7.37 -2.59
C ASN A 184 -23.00 -6.29 -1.52
N PHE A 185 -22.23 -6.39 -0.43
CA PHE A 185 -22.25 -5.40 0.64
C PHE A 185 -21.85 -4.02 0.12
N LEU A 186 -20.74 -3.92 -0.60
CA LEU A 186 -20.29 -2.65 -1.17
C LEU A 186 -21.28 -2.06 -2.19
N LYS A 187 -21.96 -2.90 -2.99
CA LYS A 187 -23.03 -2.44 -3.89
C LYS A 187 -24.20 -1.84 -3.11
N GLN A 188 -24.60 -2.44 -2.00
CA GLN A 188 -25.62 -1.89 -1.11
C GLN A 188 -25.17 -0.55 -0.52
N VAL A 189 -23.99 -0.50 0.09
CA VAL A 189 -23.48 0.72 0.75
C VAL A 189 -23.22 1.85 -0.26
N SER A 190 -22.91 1.55 -1.52
CA SER A 190 -22.76 2.57 -2.57
C SER A 190 -24.03 3.38 -2.85
N GLN A 191 -25.18 2.91 -2.37
CA GLN A 191 -26.49 3.55 -2.48
C GLN A 191 -26.92 4.22 -1.17
N ASP A 192 -26.04 4.29 -0.16
CA ASP A 192 -26.31 4.95 1.11
C ASP A 192 -26.65 6.43 0.89
N SER A 193 -27.61 6.94 1.66
CA SER A 193 -28.06 8.34 1.59
C SER A 193 -27.00 9.32 2.09
N ARG A 194 -26.05 8.86 2.92
CA ARG A 194 -24.92 9.65 3.42
C ARG A 194 -23.81 9.69 2.35
N PRO A 195 -23.49 10.86 1.76
CA PRO A 195 -22.57 10.94 0.63
C PRO A 195 -21.19 10.37 0.91
N GLN A 196 -20.64 10.60 2.12
CA GLN A 196 -19.31 10.13 2.50
C GLN A 196 -19.25 8.59 2.65
N VAL A 197 -20.30 7.96 3.18
CA VAL A 197 -20.40 6.49 3.29
C VAL A 197 -20.53 5.86 1.90
N ALA A 198 -21.40 6.43 1.06
CA ALA A 198 -21.57 5.98 -0.31
C ALA A 198 -20.29 6.17 -1.15
N ALA A 199 -19.57 7.28 -0.97
CA ALA A 199 -18.30 7.53 -1.64
C ALA A 199 -17.25 6.49 -1.25
N PHE A 200 -17.09 6.21 0.05
CA PHE A 200 -16.18 5.16 0.51
C PHE A 200 -16.52 3.80 -0.12
N ALA A 201 -17.79 3.41 -0.15
CA ALA A 201 -18.18 2.14 -0.75
C ALA A 201 -17.93 2.09 -2.27
N LYS A 202 -18.21 3.17 -3.01
CA LYS A 202 -17.90 3.28 -4.45
C LYS A 202 -16.41 3.15 -4.72
N GLN A 203 -15.59 3.79 -3.90
CA GLN A 203 -14.14 3.66 -3.93
C GLN A 203 -13.70 2.21 -3.74
N GLN A 204 -14.21 1.53 -2.71
CA GLN A 204 -13.84 0.14 -2.42
C GLN A 204 -14.32 -0.84 -3.53
N LEU A 205 -15.47 -0.58 -4.16
CA LEU A 205 -15.94 -1.35 -5.33
C LEU A 205 -14.96 -1.25 -6.49
N LEU A 206 -14.48 -0.04 -6.74
CA LEU A 206 -13.54 0.22 -7.82
C LEU A 206 -12.22 -0.53 -7.59
N GLN A 207 -11.68 -0.44 -6.38
CA GLN A 207 -10.46 -1.16 -5.99
C GLN A 207 -10.65 -2.67 -6.11
N SER A 208 -11.76 -3.21 -5.61
CA SER A 208 -12.06 -4.65 -5.69
C SER A 208 -12.16 -5.12 -7.14
N ARG A 209 -12.82 -4.35 -8.02
CA ARG A 209 -12.91 -4.66 -9.46
C ARG A 209 -11.54 -4.71 -10.13
N LEU A 210 -10.64 -3.79 -9.81
CA LEU A 210 -9.28 -3.79 -10.37
C LEU A 210 -8.48 -4.99 -9.90
N GLN A 211 -8.53 -5.31 -8.61
CA GLN A 211 -7.82 -6.45 -8.05
C GLN A 211 -8.25 -7.78 -8.67
N LEU A 212 -9.54 -7.91 -9.00
CA LEU A 212 -10.12 -9.11 -9.60
C LEU A 212 -10.00 -9.14 -11.13
N THR A 213 -9.65 -8.01 -11.75
CA THR A 213 -9.51 -7.96 -13.21
C THR A 213 -8.24 -8.69 -13.61
N PRO A 214 -8.33 -9.78 -14.41
CA PRO A 214 -7.15 -10.42 -14.96
C PRO A 214 -6.34 -9.38 -15.74
N SER A 215 -5.01 -9.36 -15.55
CA SER A 215 -4.14 -8.42 -16.29
C SER A 215 -4.25 -8.56 -17.81
N SER A 216 -4.73 -9.71 -18.31
CA SER A 216 -5.03 -9.95 -19.72
C SER A 216 -6.33 -9.34 -20.24
N ASP A 217 -7.27 -8.94 -19.37
CA ASP A 217 -8.55 -8.35 -19.78
C ASP A 217 -8.48 -6.81 -19.82
N ALA A 218 -7.88 -6.30 -20.91
CA ALA A 218 -7.76 -4.87 -21.15
C ALA A 218 -9.11 -4.14 -21.16
N ALA A 219 -10.18 -4.80 -21.63
CA ALA A 219 -11.51 -4.20 -21.67
C ALA A 219 -12.12 -4.03 -20.28
N ALA A 220 -11.87 -4.96 -19.36
CA ALA A 220 -12.27 -4.81 -17.96
C ALA A 220 -11.53 -3.66 -17.28
N VAL A 221 -10.21 -3.54 -17.50
CA VAL A 221 -9.42 -2.41 -16.98
C VAL A 221 -9.96 -1.09 -17.56
N ASP A 222 -10.21 -1.02 -18.86
CA ASP A 222 -10.78 0.17 -19.50
C ASP A 222 -12.16 0.55 -18.94
N ARG A 223 -13.02 -0.43 -18.62
CA ARG A 223 -14.32 -0.15 -17.97
C ARG A 223 -14.14 0.48 -16.59
N VAL A 224 -13.19 -0.02 -15.79
CA VAL A 224 -12.89 0.56 -14.47
C VAL A 224 -12.36 1.98 -14.63
N VAL A 225 -11.38 2.18 -15.53
CA VAL A 225 -10.81 3.51 -15.80
C VAL A 225 -11.89 4.49 -16.25
N GLY A 226 -12.80 4.06 -17.13
CA GLY A 226 -13.92 4.90 -17.58
C GLY A 226 -14.91 5.28 -16.47
N ILE A 227 -15.07 4.46 -15.42
CA ILE A 227 -15.88 4.81 -14.25
C ILE A 227 -15.25 5.99 -13.49
N LEU A 228 -13.93 5.94 -13.26
CA LEU A 228 -13.20 7.05 -12.64
C LEU A 228 -13.26 8.31 -13.48
N GLU A 229 -12.95 8.21 -14.76
CA GLU A 229 -12.99 9.35 -15.68
C GLU A 229 -14.37 10.01 -15.66
N LYS A 230 -15.45 9.22 -15.68
CA LYS A 230 -16.81 9.74 -15.58
C LYS A 230 -17.08 10.40 -14.22
N GLU A 231 -16.75 9.72 -13.12
CA GLU A 231 -17.00 10.25 -11.77
C GLU A 231 -16.31 11.60 -11.55
N TYR A 232 -15.03 11.69 -11.90
CA TYR A 232 -14.24 12.91 -11.71
C TYR A 232 -14.37 13.90 -12.88
N SER A 233 -15.12 13.57 -13.94
CA SER A 233 -15.51 14.57 -14.94
C SER A 233 -16.51 15.56 -14.35
N ASP A 234 -17.44 15.05 -13.53
CA ASP A 234 -18.59 15.80 -13.00
C ASP A 234 -18.30 16.50 -11.66
N ARG A 235 -17.17 16.23 -11.01
CA ARG A 235 -16.77 16.84 -9.72
C ARG A 235 -15.28 17.16 -9.64
N PRO A 236 -14.85 18.11 -8.78
CA PRO A 236 -13.44 18.33 -8.47
C PRO A 236 -12.84 17.16 -7.68
N VAL A 237 -11.51 17.06 -7.73
CA VAL A 237 -10.73 16.11 -6.91
C VAL A 237 -10.48 16.75 -5.54
N GLU A 238 -10.83 16.03 -4.48
CA GLU A 238 -10.58 16.41 -3.09
C GLU A 238 -9.35 15.69 -2.53
N ALA A 239 -8.85 16.13 -1.36
CA ALA A 239 -7.63 15.56 -0.78
C ALA A 239 -7.75 14.03 -0.51
N GLN A 240 -8.93 13.59 -0.06
CA GLN A 240 -9.23 12.19 0.20
C GLN A 240 -9.24 11.31 -1.06
N ASP A 241 -9.47 11.90 -2.24
CA ASP A 241 -9.49 11.18 -3.51
C ASP A 241 -8.09 10.83 -4.01
N VAL A 242 -7.08 11.62 -3.65
CA VAL A 242 -5.72 11.49 -4.20
C VAL A 242 -5.14 10.10 -3.95
N GLN A 243 -5.26 9.58 -2.73
CA GLN A 243 -4.74 8.26 -2.39
C GLN A 243 -5.36 7.17 -3.27
N VAL A 244 -6.67 7.24 -3.49
CA VAL A 244 -7.42 6.29 -4.33
C VAL A 244 -6.93 6.33 -5.75
N ILE A 245 -6.86 7.53 -6.32
CA ILE A 245 -6.48 7.76 -7.71
C ILE A 245 -5.08 7.23 -7.95
N MET A 246 -4.15 7.52 -7.03
CA MET A 246 -2.78 7.03 -7.09
C MET A 246 -2.71 5.50 -6.97
N GLU A 247 -3.51 4.89 -6.10
CA GLU A 247 -3.56 3.44 -5.95
C GLU A 247 -4.09 2.76 -7.21
N VAL A 248 -5.18 3.26 -7.78
CA VAL A 248 -5.75 2.75 -9.02
C VAL A 248 -4.76 2.88 -10.17
N LEU A 249 -4.12 4.03 -10.33
CA LEU A 249 -3.09 4.24 -11.33
C LEU A 249 -1.93 3.24 -11.20
N SER A 250 -1.44 3.04 -9.98
CA SER A 250 -0.40 2.06 -9.68
C SER A 250 -0.83 0.64 -10.06
N GLN A 251 -2.08 0.26 -9.77
CA GLN A 251 -2.62 -1.05 -10.15
C GLN A 251 -2.73 -1.20 -11.67
N VAL A 252 -3.26 -0.20 -12.39
CA VAL A 252 -3.36 -0.24 -13.86
C VAL A 252 -1.97 -0.37 -14.49
N GLU A 253 -0.96 0.33 -13.96
CA GLU A 253 0.43 0.18 -14.38
C GLU A 253 0.97 -1.23 -14.12
N GLN A 254 0.74 -1.79 -12.92
CA GLN A 254 1.16 -3.14 -12.55
C GLN A 254 0.50 -4.24 -13.41
N LEU A 255 -0.73 -4.02 -13.86
CA LEU A 255 -1.42 -4.91 -14.80
C LEU A 255 -0.84 -4.84 -16.23
N GLY A 256 0.13 -3.95 -16.50
CA GLY A 256 0.76 -3.78 -17.81
C GLY A 256 -0.13 -3.07 -18.83
N GLN A 257 -1.23 -2.45 -18.39
CA GLN A 257 -2.19 -1.76 -19.25
C GLN A 257 -1.73 -0.34 -19.56
N THR A 258 -0.57 -0.24 -20.23
CA THR A 258 0.13 1.03 -20.50
C THR A 258 -0.77 2.10 -21.16
N PRO A 259 -1.58 1.79 -22.19
CA PRO A 259 -2.47 2.80 -22.79
C PRO A 259 -3.48 3.36 -21.80
N ALA A 260 -4.07 2.51 -20.95
CA ALA A 260 -5.03 2.92 -19.92
C ALA A 260 -4.36 3.75 -18.82
N ALA A 261 -3.16 3.36 -18.38
CA ALA A 261 -2.37 4.09 -17.39
C ALA A 261 -1.96 5.49 -17.88
N ILE A 262 -1.51 5.63 -19.14
CA ILE A 262 -1.19 6.93 -19.75
C ILE A 262 -2.44 7.81 -19.82
N ARG A 263 -3.55 7.26 -20.34
CA ARG A 263 -4.83 7.98 -20.45
C ARG A 263 -5.31 8.50 -19.10
N LEU A 264 -5.36 7.62 -18.10
CA LEU A 264 -5.81 7.97 -16.76
C LEU A 264 -4.87 8.98 -16.07
N SER A 265 -3.56 8.82 -16.27
CA SER A 265 -2.55 9.77 -15.76
C SER A 265 -2.78 11.16 -16.36
N ASN A 266 -2.90 11.27 -17.68
CA ASN A 266 -3.15 12.54 -18.37
C ASN A 266 -4.48 13.18 -17.96
N PHE A 267 -5.53 12.37 -17.75
CA PHE A 267 -6.81 12.85 -17.25
C PHE A 267 -6.67 13.54 -15.87
N PHE A 268 -5.95 12.91 -14.94
CA PHE A 268 -5.76 13.47 -13.60
C PHE A 268 -4.68 14.56 -13.52
N VAL A 269 -3.70 14.61 -14.44
CA VAL A 269 -2.76 15.75 -14.54
C VAL A 269 -3.52 17.07 -14.65
N ASP A 270 -4.47 17.16 -15.59
CA ASP A 270 -5.24 18.38 -15.82
C ASP A 270 -6.09 18.77 -14.60
N LYS A 271 -6.78 17.78 -14.01
CA LYS A 271 -7.61 17.97 -12.81
C LYS A 271 -6.77 18.42 -11.61
N PHE A 272 -5.63 17.79 -11.37
CA PHE A 272 -4.78 18.08 -10.22
C PHE A 272 -4.10 19.44 -10.37
N ALA A 273 -3.65 19.80 -11.58
CA ALA A 273 -3.05 21.10 -11.86
C ALA A 273 -4.03 22.27 -11.65
N LYS A 274 -5.33 22.04 -11.90
CA LYS A 274 -6.41 23.02 -11.73
C LYS A 274 -7.01 23.07 -10.32
N SER A 275 -6.63 22.16 -9.42
CA SER A 275 -7.11 22.13 -8.04
C SER A 275 -6.71 23.40 -7.29
N ASP A 276 -7.54 23.95 -6.41
CA ASP A 276 -7.14 25.05 -5.52
C ASP A 276 -6.23 24.58 -4.37
N ASN A 277 -6.18 23.27 -4.11
CA ASN A 277 -5.36 22.68 -3.06
C ASN A 277 -3.91 22.47 -3.54
N GLN A 278 -2.97 23.15 -2.89
CA GLN A 278 -1.55 23.10 -3.23
C GLN A 278 -0.94 21.69 -3.11
N GLN A 279 -1.41 20.87 -2.16
CA GLN A 279 -0.95 19.49 -2.03
C GLN A 279 -1.37 18.67 -3.25
N ILE A 280 -2.61 18.81 -3.72
CA ILE A 280 -3.11 18.10 -4.92
C ILE A 280 -2.32 18.54 -6.17
N LYS A 281 -2.01 19.84 -6.30
CA LYS A 281 -1.18 20.34 -7.42
C LYS A 281 0.19 19.67 -7.49
N GLN A 282 0.81 19.34 -6.36
CA GLN A 282 2.12 18.69 -6.33
C GLN A 282 2.09 17.32 -7.02
N PHE A 283 0.99 16.57 -6.87
CA PHE A 283 0.80 15.26 -7.53
C PHE A 283 0.65 15.37 -9.05
N ALA A 284 0.22 16.52 -9.60
CA ALA A 284 0.11 16.69 -11.06
C ALA A 284 1.46 16.49 -11.76
N SER A 285 2.55 16.97 -11.14
CA SER A 285 3.90 16.81 -11.68
C SER A 285 4.34 15.34 -11.73
N MET A 286 3.99 14.58 -10.69
CA MET A 286 4.27 13.15 -10.61
C MET A 286 3.49 12.38 -11.68
N LEU A 287 2.19 12.65 -11.84
CA LEU A 287 1.35 12.02 -12.86
C LEU A 287 1.84 12.32 -14.28
N ALA A 288 2.27 13.56 -14.53
CA ALA A 288 2.87 13.94 -15.81
C ALA A 288 4.19 13.19 -16.04
N GLY A 289 4.99 12.99 -14.99
CA GLY A 289 6.18 12.15 -15.02
C GLY A 289 5.87 10.69 -15.33
N THR A 290 4.81 10.13 -14.74
CA THR A 290 4.36 8.74 -14.98
C THR A 290 3.94 8.56 -16.42
N ALA A 291 3.07 9.43 -16.95
CA ALA A 291 2.68 9.40 -18.37
C ALA A 291 3.89 9.51 -19.29
N ARG A 292 4.80 10.46 -19.03
CA ARG A 292 6.06 10.60 -19.78
C ARG A 292 6.87 9.31 -19.78
N ARG A 293 7.08 8.70 -18.60
CA ARG A 293 7.85 7.46 -18.44
C ARG A 293 7.23 6.31 -19.22
N LEU A 294 5.91 6.13 -19.11
CA LEU A 294 5.19 5.06 -19.79
C LEU A 294 5.23 5.19 -21.32
N GLU A 295 5.38 6.41 -21.83
CA GLU A 295 5.57 6.67 -23.27
C GLU A 295 7.02 6.53 -23.76
N LEU A 296 7.99 6.30 -22.87
CA LEU A 296 9.41 6.23 -23.24
C LEU A 296 9.82 5.06 -24.15
N PRO A 297 9.21 3.86 -24.12
CA PRO A 297 9.65 2.76 -24.98
C PRO A 297 9.79 3.18 -26.45
N GLY A 298 10.99 2.99 -27.02
CA GLY A 298 11.35 3.43 -28.37
C GLY A 298 11.78 4.91 -28.51
N LYS A 299 11.72 5.71 -27.45
CA LYS A 299 12.15 7.11 -27.40
C LYS A 299 13.50 7.25 -26.68
N ASP A 300 14.16 8.39 -26.88
CA ASP A 300 15.41 8.70 -26.17
C ASP A 300 15.14 8.97 -24.69
N LEU A 301 16.01 8.45 -23.82
CA LEU A 301 16.02 8.85 -22.41
C LEU A 301 16.84 10.13 -22.23
N GLU A 302 16.37 11.03 -21.37
CA GLU A 302 17.12 12.21 -20.94
C GLU A 302 17.54 12.06 -19.47
N LEU A 303 18.83 12.07 -19.18
CA LEU A 303 19.32 12.06 -17.80
C LEU A 303 20.21 13.26 -17.54
N SER A 304 20.06 13.82 -16.35
CA SER A 304 20.85 14.93 -15.83
C SER A 304 20.93 14.79 -14.32
N GLY A 305 22.08 15.16 -13.74
CA GLY A 305 22.28 15.14 -12.30
C GLY A 305 23.76 15.15 -11.96
N THR A 306 24.06 14.89 -10.70
CA THR A 306 25.41 14.84 -10.18
C THR A 306 25.61 13.49 -9.49
N PHE A 307 26.73 12.85 -9.78
CA PHE A 307 27.14 11.65 -9.06
C PHE A 307 27.49 11.98 -7.61
N LEU A 308 27.46 10.98 -6.74
CA LEU A 308 27.72 11.13 -5.31
C LEU A 308 29.10 11.76 -5.00
N ASP A 309 30.08 11.48 -5.86
CA ASP A 309 31.43 12.04 -5.85
C ASP A 309 31.51 13.52 -6.28
N GLY A 310 30.38 14.14 -6.62
CA GLY A 310 30.28 15.52 -7.07
C GLY A 310 30.50 15.72 -8.58
N THR A 311 30.81 14.66 -9.33
CA THR A 311 31.01 14.77 -10.79
C THR A 311 29.67 14.90 -11.53
N PRO A 312 29.52 15.84 -12.49
CA PRO A 312 28.31 15.93 -13.29
C PRO A 312 28.09 14.67 -14.13
N LEU A 313 26.83 14.24 -14.25
CA LEU A 313 26.45 13.16 -15.17
C LEU A 313 26.50 13.65 -16.62
N ASP A 314 27.49 13.19 -17.38
CA ASP A 314 27.51 13.33 -18.84
C ASP A 314 26.78 12.15 -19.49
N TRP A 315 25.48 12.30 -19.72
CA TRP A 315 24.66 11.26 -20.35
C TRP A 315 25.07 10.96 -21.81
N ALA A 316 25.66 11.92 -22.52
CA ALA A 316 26.09 11.71 -23.90
C ALA A 316 27.23 10.68 -23.98
N SER A 317 28.11 10.63 -22.97
CA SER A 317 29.20 9.64 -22.86
C SER A 317 28.74 8.18 -22.78
N TYR A 318 27.45 7.95 -22.45
CA TYR A 318 26.87 6.61 -22.39
C TYR A 318 26.29 6.13 -23.72
N ARG A 319 26.26 6.97 -24.77
CA ARG A 319 25.88 6.52 -26.12
C ARG A 319 26.82 5.41 -26.59
N GLY A 320 26.26 4.39 -27.25
CA GLY A 320 26.99 3.18 -27.63
C GLY A 320 26.99 2.07 -26.56
N LYS A 321 26.53 2.36 -25.32
CA LYS A 321 26.37 1.37 -24.25
C LYS A 321 24.90 0.99 -24.07
N VAL A 322 24.66 -0.23 -23.59
CA VAL A 322 23.36 -0.60 -23.00
C VAL A 322 23.40 -0.16 -21.55
N VAL A 323 22.45 0.63 -21.08
CA VAL A 323 22.47 1.20 -19.72
C VAL A 323 21.22 0.85 -18.95
N LEU A 324 21.38 0.26 -17.76
CA LEU A 324 20.30 0.11 -16.80
C LEU A 324 20.31 1.32 -15.85
N VAL A 325 19.24 2.10 -15.86
CA VAL A 325 19.01 3.17 -14.89
C VAL A 325 18.17 2.59 -13.76
N ASP A 326 18.72 2.53 -12.55
CA ASP A 326 18.09 1.87 -11.40
C ASP A 326 17.73 2.88 -10.30
N PHE A 327 16.45 3.07 -10.03
CA PHE A 327 15.96 3.91 -8.94
C PHE A 327 15.85 3.07 -7.65
N TRP A 328 16.65 3.42 -6.64
CA TRP A 328 16.82 2.63 -5.43
C TRP A 328 17.06 3.48 -4.18
N ALA A 329 16.98 2.85 -3.01
CA ALA A 329 17.34 3.46 -1.73
C ALA A 329 17.86 2.39 -0.74
N THR A 330 18.64 2.77 0.26
CA THR A 330 19.25 1.84 1.23
C THR A 330 18.22 1.07 2.06
N TRP A 331 17.08 1.70 2.35
CA TRP A 331 15.95 1.12 3.07
C TRP A 331 15.07 0.23 2.17
N CYS A 332 15.27 0.24 0.85
CA CYS A 332 14.50 -0.57 -0.09
C CYS A 332 14.98 -2.03 -0.10
N GLY A 333 14.38 -2.86 0.76
CA GLY A 333 14.65 -4.30 0.83
C GLY A 333 14.55 -5.02 -0.53
N PRO A 334 13.49 -4.81 -1.33
CA PRO A 334 13.40 -5.41 -2.67
C PRO A 334 14.48 -4.95 -3.65
N CYS A 335 14.96 -3.70 -3.56
CA CYS A 335 16.02 -3.19 -4.43
C CYS A 335 17.33 -3.92 -4.12
N ARG A 336 17.66 -4.02 -2.83
CA ARG A 336 18.84 -4.75 -2.34
C ARG A 336 18.84 -6.22 -2.72
N ALA A 337 17.66 -6.84 -2.74
CA ALA A 337 17.52 -8.22 -3.18
C ALA A 337 17.80 -8.42 -4.69
N GLU A 338 17.74 -7.37 -5.51
CA GLU A 338 18.09 -7.41 -6.94
C GLU A 338 19.58 -7.18 -7.20
N PHE A 339 20.32 -6.53 -6.28
CA PHE A 339 21.73 -6.21 -6.51
C PHE A 339 22.59 -7.41 -6.91
N PRO A 340 22.47 -8.61 -6.30
CA PRO A 340 23.22 -9.78 -6.77
C PRO A 340 22.95 -10.14 -8.24
N ASN A 341 21.71 -10.00 -8.70
CA ASN A 341 21.34 -10.24 -10.10
C ASN A 341 21.90 -9.16 -11.03
N VAL A 342 21.86 -7.90 -10.62
CA VAL A 342 22.43 -6.78 -11.39
C VAL A 342 23.95 -6.90 -11.49
N ILE A 343 24.64 -7.21 -10.37
CA ILE A 343 26.09 -7.43 -10.33
C ILE A 343 26.50 -8.58 -11.25
N ALA A 344 25.80 -9.72 -11.20
CA ALA A 344 26.11 -10.85 -12.08
C ALA A 344 25.98 -10.50 -13.58
N ASN A 345 24.99 -9.68 -13.94
CA ASN A 345 24.84 -9.18 -15.31
C ASN A 345 25.88 -8.10 -15.66
N TYR A 346 26.26 -7.26 -14.70
CA TYR A 346 27.34 -6.29 -14.83
C TYR A 346 28.64 -7.00 -15.16
N GLU A 347 29.09 -7.95 -14.33
CA GLU A 347 30.30 -8.73 -14.56
C GLU A 347 30.30 -9.45 -15.92
N LYS A 348 29.15 -9.96 -16.36
CA LYS A 348 29.03 -10.71 -17.62
C LYS A 348 29.08 -9.82 -18.88
N TYR A 349 28.56 -8.60 -18.81
CA TYR A 349 28.33 -7.76 -19.99
C TYR A 349 29.03 -6.39 -19.94
N HIS A 350 29.65 -6.00 -18.82
CA HIS A 350 30.25 -4.67 -18.66
C HIS A 350 31.32 -4.39 -19.71
N ASP A 351 32.28 -5.31 -19.85
CA ASP A 351 33.33 -5.23 -20.88
C ASP A 351 32.81 -5.29 -22.32
N LYS A 352 31.54 -5.70 -22.51
CA LYS A 352 30.87 -5.74 -23.81
C LYS A 352 30.09 -4.46 -24.11
N GLY A 353 30.02 -3.54 -23.16
CA GLY A 353 29.32 -2.26 -23.26
C GLY A 353 28.00 -2.19 -22.49
N PHE A 354 27.82 -2.99 -21.43
CA PHE A 354 26.73 -2.79 -20.46
C PHE A 354 27.19 -1.89 -19.31
N ASP A 355 26.33 -0.99 -18.84
CA ASP A 355 26.60 -0.15 -17.68
C ASP A 355 25.35 0.03 -16.83
N VAL A 356 25.55 0.50 -15.61
CA VAL A 356 24.45 0.79 -14.68
C VAL A 356 24.62 2.21 -14.16
N ILE A 357 23.52 2.94 -14.01
CA ILE A 357 23.48 4.22 -13.31
C ILE A 357 22.44 4.09 -12.20
N GLY A 358 22.89 4.11 -10.95
CA GLY A 358 21.98 4.17 -9.81
C GLY A 358 21.46 5.59 -9.60
N ILE A 359 20.16 5.78 -9.46
CA ILE A 359 19.53 7.01 -8.99
C ILE A 359 19.08 6.76 -7.56
N ASN A 360 19.80 7.30 -6.59
CA ASN A 360 19.51 7.07 -5.20
C ASN A 360 18.44 8.04 -4.66
N LEU A 361 17.49 7.49 -3.91
CA LEU A 361 16.34 8.18 -3.32
C LEU A 361 16.34 8.08 -1.78
N ASP A 362 17.51 7.99 -1.15
CA ASP A 362 17.62 8.23 0.29
C ASP A 362 17.49 9.73 0.59
N ASP A 363 17.17 10.05 1.85
CA ASP A 363 17.04 11.43 2.30
C ASP A 363 18.39 12.08 2.65
N GLU A 364 19.39 11.27 3.02
CA GLU A 364 20.68 11.75 3.52
C GLU A 364 21.86 11.15 2.73
N LYS A 365 22.76 12.01 2.27
CA LYS A 365 23.96 11.62 1.52
C LYS A 365 24.84 10.62 2.28
N SER A 366 25.06 10.88 3.57
CA SER A 366 25.90 10.06 4.46
C SER A 366 25.39 8.62 4.58
N THR A 367 24.08 8.42 4.52
CA THR A 367 23.45 7.09 4.56
C THR A 367 23.84 6.27 3.32
N VAL A 368 23.84 6.91 2.15
CA VAL A 368 24.21 6.28 0.87
C VAL A 368 25.71 5.96 0.84
N GLU A 369 26.55 6.91 1.26
CA GLU A 369 28.01 6.72 1.32
C GLU A 369 28.38 5.53 2.23
N ALA A 370 27.84 5.50 3.46
CA ALA A 370 28.09 4.42 4.40
C ALA A 370 27.57 3.05 3.91
N PHE A 371 26.53 3.04 3.09
CA PHE A 371 26.03 1.82 2.46
C PHE A 371 26.95 1.34 1.34
N LEU A 372 27.39 2.24 0.46
CA LEU A 372 28.26 1.92 -0.67
C LEU A 372 29.67 1.49 -0.23
N ASP A 373 30.17 2.01 0.89
CA ASP A 373 31.43 1.55 1.50
C ASP A 373 31.40 0.07 1.88
N LYS A 374 30.22 -0.45 2.24
CA LYS A 374 30.02 -1.84 2.66
C LYS A 374 29.68 -2.76 1.49
N GLU A 375 28.72 -2.36 0.66
CA GLU A 375 28.13 -3.20 -0.39
C GLU A 375 28.90 -3.14 -1.71
N LYS A 376 29.75 -2.11 -1.90
CA LYS A 376 30.68 -1.96 -3.03
C LYS A 376 30.05 -2.23 -4.40
N LEU A 377 28.94 -1.54 -4.69
CA LEU A 377 28.31 -1.61 -6.00
C LEU A 377 29.30 -1.10 -7.08
N PRO A 378 29.51 -1.83 -8.19
CA PRO A 378 30.56 -1.50 -9.17
C PRO A 378 30.21 -0.32 -10.08
N TRP A 379 28.99 0.22 -9.99
CA TRP A 379 28.49 1.30 -10.82
C TRP A 379 28.36 2.63 -10.08
N LYS A 380 28.28 3.73 -10.85
CA LYS A 380 28.12 5.07 -10.28
C LYS A 380 26.69 5.35 -9.82
N THR A 381 26.57 6.15 -8.78
CA THR A 381 25.29 6.57 -8.18
C THR A 381 25.11 8.08 -8.26
N VAL A 382 23.98 8.52 -8.81
CA VAL A 382 23.48 9.90 -8.81
C VAL A 382 22.72 10.17 -7.53
N PHE A 383 22.98 11.32 -6.90
CA PHE A 383 22.32 11.78 -5.69
C PHE A 383 22.14 13.30 -5.75
N SER A 384 20.97 13.82 -5.36
CA SER A 384 20.78 15.27 -5.19
C SER A 384 20.84 15.61 -3.71
N ASP A 385 21.79 16.46 -3.34
CA ASP A 385 21.97 16.97 -1.97
C ASP A 385 21.30 18.35 -1.78
N GLN A 386 20.46 18.76 -2.74
CA GLN A 386 19.76 20.04 -2.67
C GLN A 386 18.55 19.94 -1.75
N PRO A 387 18.30 20.96 -0.90
CA PRO A 387 17.12 20.97 -0.03
C PRO A 387 15.82 20.78 -0.81
N GLY A 388 15.03 19.77 -0.44
CA GLY A 388 13.76 19.44 -1.10
C GLY A 388 13.90 18.66 -2.42
N GLU A 389 15.08 18.16 -2.75
CA GLU A 389 15.35 17.32 -3.93
C GLU A 389 15.86 15.91 -3.58
N THR A 390 15.71 15.49 -2.33
CA THR A 390 16.02 14.13 -1.88
C THR A 390 14.78 13.23 -1.91
N GLY A 391 14.94 11.94 -1.66
CA GLY A 391 13.81 11.01 -1.65
C GLY A 391 13.07 10.96 -2.99
N PHE A 392 11.74 10.83 -2.94
CA PHE A 392 10.89 10.90 -4.13
C PHE A 392 10.75 12.31 -4.72
N ASN A 393 11.29 13.35 -4.06
CA ASN A 393 11.38 14.70 -4.63
C ASN A 393 12.59 14.88 -5.56
N ASN A 394 13.44 13.86 -5.69
CA ASN A 394 14.55 13.86 -6.63
C ASN A 394 14.10 14.33 -8.04
N PRO A 395 14.86 15.22 -8.71
CA PRO A 395 14.48 15.76 -10.02
C PRO A 395 14.20 14.67 -11.06
N LEU A 396 14.99 13.59 -11.07
CA LEU A 396 14.78 12.45 -11.97
C LEU A 396 13.58 11.61 -11.54
N ALA A 397 13.37 11.41 -10.23
CA ALA A 397 12.18 10.73 -9.72
C ALA A 397 10.89 11.47 -10.13
N ARG A 398 10.84 12.78 -9.94
CA ARG A 398 9.70 13.62 -10.37
C ARG A 398 9.56 13.64 -11.89
N ARG A 399 10.66 13.77 -12.64
CA ARG A 399 10.64 13.79 -14.11
C ARG A 399 10.04 12.51 -14.68
N TYR A 400 10.29 11.37 -14.06
CA TYR A 400 9.82 10.07 -14.54
C TYR A 400 8.65 9.50 -13.71
N GLY A 401 8.06 10.30 -12.83
CA GLY A 401 6.92 9.90 -12.00
C GLY A 401 7.17 8.62 -11.21
N ILE A 402 8.36 8.54 -10.60
CA ILE A 402 8.76 7.42 -9.76
C ILE A 402 8.09 7.62 -8.40
N SER A 403 7.02 6.86 -8.16
CA SER A 403 6.26 6.88 -6.90
C SER A 403 6.49 5.62 -6.05
N GLY A 404 7.30 4.69 -6.55
CA GLY A 404 7.66 3.46 -5.88
C GLY A 404 8.97 2.90 -6.43
N ILE A 405 9.70 2.19 -5.57
CA ILE A 405 10.94 1.49 -5.90
C ILE A 405 10.85 0.02 -5.48
N PRO A 406 11.49 -0.91 -6.22
CA PRO A 406 12.47 -0.67 -7.28
C PRO A 406 11.81 -0.36 -8.63
N THR A 407 12.32 0.65 -9.32
CA THR A 407 11.93 1.00 -10.70
C THR A 407 13.20 1.07 -11.55
N VAL A 408 13.18 0.50 -12.76
CA VAL A 408 14.33 0.52 -13.66
C VAL A 408 13.95 0.98 -15.06
N ILE A 409 14.91 1.54 -15.79
CA ILE A 409 14.76 1.87 -17.21
C ILE A 409 15.98 1.32 -17.95
N LEU A 410 15.76 0.39 -18.87
CA LEU A 410 16.83 -0.16 -19.71
C LEU A 410 16.88 0.59 -21.04
N VAL A 411 18.06 1.08 -21.37
CA VAL A 411 18.36 1.86 -22.57
C VAL A 411 19.33 1.08 -23.47
N ASP A 412 19.07 1.05 -24.77
CA ASP A 412 19.97 0.42 -25.75
C ASP A 412 21.15 1.32 -26.16
N ARG A 413 22.02 0.79 -27.02
CA ARG A 413 23.20 1.51 -27.54
C ARG A 413 22.88 2.78 -28.32
N ALA A 414 21.69 2.88 -28.91
CA ALA A 414 21.25 4.07 -29.62
C ALA A 414 20.74 5.17 -28.67
N GLY A 415 20.58 4.85 -27.37
CA GLY A 415 20.00 5.74 -26.38
C GLY A 415 18.48 5.61 -26.27
N LYS A 416 17.87 4.59 -26.90
CA LYS A 416 16.43 4.34 -26.86
C LYS A 416 16.05 3.48 -25.67
N VAL A 417 14.95 3.80 -25.00
CA VAL A 417 14.40 2.97 -23.93
C VAL A 417 13.81 1.69 -24.54
N ILE A 418 14.27 0.54 -24.07
CA ILE A 418 13.82 -0.78 -24.52
C ILE A 418 12.99 -1.53 -23.48
N SER A 419 13.07 -1.15 -22.20
CA SER A 419 12.22 -1.73 -21.15
C SER A 419 12.11 -0.80 -19.93
N LEU A 420 10.94 -0.82 -19.31
CA LEU A 420 10.67 -0.17 -18.01
C LEU A 420 10.63 -1.18 -16.84
N ASN A 421 10.85 -2.47 -17.14
CA ASN A 421 10.65 -3.59 -16.21
C ASN A 421 11.80 -4.61 -16.29
N ALA A 422 13.00 -4.19 -16.70
CA ALA A 422 14.17 -5.05 -16.86
C ALA A 422 14.77 -5.50 -15.50
N ARG A 423 14.08 -6.37 -14.78
CA ARG A 423 14.46 -6.88 -13.45
C ARG A 423 14.39 -8.40 -13.38
N GLY A 424 15.00 -9.00 -12.35
CA GLY A 424 15.04 -10.45 -12.20
C GLY A 424 15.57 -11.16 -13.47
N PRO A 425 14.97 -12.29 -13.89
CA PRO A 425 15.37 -13.01 -15.09
C PRO A 425 15.25 -12.19 -16.39
N GLU A 426 14.33 -11.22 -16.42
CA GLU A 426 14.07 -10.40 -17.61
C GLU A 426 15.26 -9.51 -17.99
N LEU A 427 16.01 -9.00 -16.99
CA LEU A 427 17.24 -8.26 -17.23
C LEU A 427 18.25 -9.11 -18.03
N GLY A 428 18.51 -10.33 -17.55
CA GLY A 428 19.46 -11.23 -18.22
C GLY A 428 19.01 -11.62 -19.63
N ARG A 429 17.70 -11.81 -19.83
CA ARG A 429 17.11 -12.09 -21.14
C ARG A 429 17.32 -10.93 -22.12
N LEU A 430 16.96 -9.71 -21.71
CA LEU A 430 17.12 -8.50 -22.54
C LEU A 430 18.58 -8.22 -22.87
N LEU A 431 19.49 -8.36 -21.90
CA LEU A 431 20.92 -8.20 -22.14
C LEU A 431 21.45 -9.27 -23.11
N ALA A 432 21.03 -10.53 -22.95
CA ALA A 432 21.40 -11.57 -23.91
C ALA A 432 20.98 -11.20 -25.34
N GLU A 433 19.78 -10.64 -25.55
CA GLU A 433 19.34 -10.16 -26.86
C GLU A 433 20.21 -9.01 -27.39
N GLN A 434 20.56 -8.04 -26.55
CA GLN A 434 21.39 -6.90 -26.94
C GLN A 434 22.85 -7.25 -27.24
N PHE A 435 23.36 -8.36 -26.66
CA PHE A 435 24.75 -8.80 -26.82
C PHE A 435 24.88 -10.12 -27.62
N GLY A 436 23.83 -10.55 -28.33
CA GLY A 436 23.89 -11.65 -29.30
C GLY A 436 23.89 -13.07 -28.70
N GLY A 437 23.36 -13.25 -27.49
CA GLY A 437 23.11 -14.57 -26.92
C GLY A 437 22.11 -15.35 -27.77
N GLN A 438 22.50 -16.55 -28.22
CA GLN A 438 21.70 -17.43 -29.08
C GLN A 438 20.27 -17.57 -28.54
N ARG A 439 19.27 -17.24 -29.37
CA ARG A 439 17.91 -17.76 -29.20
C ARG A 439 18.01 -19.28 -29.30
N GLY A 440 17.91 -19.98 -28.16
CA GLY A 440 17.71 -21.43 -28.17
C GLY A 440 16.42 -21.72 -28.94
N GLY A 441 16.56 -22.21 -30.17
CA GLY A 441 15.43 -22.64 -30.99
C GLY A 441 14.73 -23.81 -30.31
N GLY A 442 13.53 -23.56 -29.78
CA GLY A 442 12.58 -24.62 -29.47
C GLY A 442 12.08 -25.19 -30.78
N SER A 443 12.57 -26.38 -31.11
CA SER A 443 11.97 -27.31 -32.07
C SER A 443 10.95 -28.18 -31.36
#